data_AF-A0A329LYN1-F1
#
_entry.id   AF-A0A329LYN1-F1
#
_cell.length_a   1.000
_cell.length_b   1.000
_cell.length_c   1.000
_cell.angle_alpha   90.00
_cell.angle_beta   90.00
_cell.angle_gamma   90.00
#
_symmetry.space_group_name_H-M   'P 1'
#
loop_
_entity.id
_entity.type
_entity.pdbx_description
1 polymer ?
#
loop_
_entity_poly.entity_id
_entity_poly.type
_entity_poly.pdbx_seq_one_letter_code
_entity_poly.pdbx_strand_id
1 'polypeptide(L)'
;MTDLDTLMRRREDLDSELQGYLVDSVLGPVVKHPLVFSIPHSPQLNAMANARLRAKQDGCRHAVETQQWTQYLFLHERPFRVHAFTRIAAELGDEDYWTLLADLWVDAENIYEHQPLWATLLQDGARTPHRHLMMTEAERQDLAEHPETLTIYRGFNVDGRQAGMSWTLNATTARNFALRFGRHGHPQVATGTVCTAAVIAYLRGRGEDEIIVDPTDVINVSVAEA
;
A
#
# COMPACT_ATOMS: atom_id res chain seq x y z
N MET A 1 26.13 27.36 -5.53
CA MET A 1 24.68 27.48 -5.35
C MET A 1 24.09 26.18 -5.87
N THR A 2 23.36 25.43 -5.04
CA THR A 2 22.78 24.15 -5.49
C THR A 2 21.58 24.41 -6.41
N ASP A 3 21.17 23.41 -7.18
CA ASP A 3 19.92 23.47 -7.96
C ASP A 3 18.71 23.72 -7.05
N LEU A 4 18.74 23.14 -5.85
CA LEU A 4 17.74 23.37 -4.79
C LEU A 4 17.68 24.84 -4.34
N ASP A 5 18.83 25.47 -4.09
CA ASP A 5 18.89 26.90 -3.70
C ASP A 5 18.33 27.82 -4.79
N THR A 6 18.51 27.41 -6.05
CA THR A 6 18.02 28.16 -7.21
C THR A 6 16.50 28.06 -7.31
N LEU A 7 15.95 26.85 -7.16
CA LEU A 7 14.51 26.62 -7.18
C LEU A 7 13.78 27.29 -6.01
N MET A 8 14.35 27.28 -4.80
CA MET A 8 13.71 27.93 -3.64
C MET A 8 13.63 29.46 -3.75
N ARG A 9 14.46 30.08 -4.59
CA ARG A 9 14.45 31.54 -4.83
C ARG A 9 13.62 31.93 -6.04
N ARG A 10 13.33 30.97 -6.93
CA ARG A 10 12.54 31.18 -8.14
C ARG A 10 11.08 31.35 -7.76
N ARG A 11 10.47 32.44 -8.23
CA ARG A 11 9.04 32.70 -8.09
C ARG A 11 8.33 32.37 -9.38
N GLU A 12 7.40 31.43 -9.32
CA GLU A 12 6.49 31.10 -10.41
C GLU A 12 5.13 30.68 -9.84
N ASP A 13 4.09 30.74 -10.68
CA ASP A 13 2.78 30.25 -10.32
C ASP A 13 2.80 28.71 -10.22
N LEU A 14 1.93 28.17 -9.38
CA LEU A 14 1.77 26.72 -9.26
C LEU A 14 1.22 26.17 -10.59
N ASP A 15 1.78 25.06 -11.06
CA ASP A 15 1.33 24.38 -12.28
C ASP A 15 -0.17 24.06 -12.21
N SER A 16 -0.90 24.24 -13.32
CA SER A 16 -2.35 24.02 -13.37
C SER A 16 -2.76 22.61 -12.96
N GLU A 17 -1.93 21.60 -13.22
CA GLU A 17 -2.18 20.23 -12.77
C GLU A 17 -2.11 20.15 -11.24
N LEU A 18 -1.08 20.74 -10.63
CA LEU A 18 -0.94 20.76 -9.17
C LEU A 18 -1.98 21.63 -8.47
N GLN A 19 -2.47 22.70 -9.12
CA GLN A 19 -3.56 23.53 -8.59
C GLN A 19 -4.83 22.72 -8.35
N GLY A 20 -5.13 21.74 -9.21
CA GLY A 20 -6.27 20.84 -9.04
C GLY A 20 -6.19 19.93 -7.79
N TYR A 21 -5.01 19.84 -7.18
CA TYR A 21 -4.74 19.03 -5.99
C TYR A 21 -4.30 19.87 -4.78
N LEU A 22 -4.42 21.20 -4.88
CA LEU A 22 -4.19 22.11 -3.77
C LEU A 22 -5.41 22.11 -2.85
N VAL A 23 -5.23 21.66 -1.61
CA VAL A 23 -6.29 21.56 -0.61
C VAL A 23 -5.82 22.13 0.72
N ASP A 24 -6.74 22.68 1.52
CA ASP A 24 -6.44 23.12 2.88
C ASP A 24 -6.34 21.93 3.84
N SER A 25 -5.42 22.04 4.81
CA SER A 25 -5.24 21.06 5.87
C SER A 25 -4.98 21.75 7.22
N VAL A 26 -4.93 20.96 8.29
CA VAL A 26 -4.58 21.44 9.64
C VAL A 26 -3.17 22.07 9.67
N LEU A 27 -2.29 21.69 8.74
CA LEU A 27 -0.94 22.22 8.60
C LEU A 27 -0.86 23.42 7.62
N GLY A 28 -2.00 23.91 7.13
CA GLY A 28 -2.09 24.89 6.04
C GLY A 28 -2.33 24.24 4.68
N PRO A 29 -2.21 24.99 3.57
CA PRO A 29 -2.38 24.45 2.21
C PRO A 29 -1.41 23.30 1.95
N VAL A 30 -1.85 22.30 1.21
CA VAL A 30 -1.05 21.14 0.80
C VAL A 30 -1.34 20.77 -0.64
N VAL A 31 -0.35 20.23 -1.35
CA VAL A 31 -0.56 19.59 -2.65
C VAL A 31 -0.51 18.09 -2.45
N LYS A 32 -1.58 17.38 -2.83
CA LYS A 32 -1.69 15.91 -2.76
C LYS A 32 -1.88 15.29 -4.15
N HIS A 33 -0.91 15.51 -5.03
CA HIS A 33 -0.92 14.99 -6.41
C HIS A 33 -0.32 13.57 -6.48
N PRO A 34 -0.78 12.66 -7.36
CA PRO A 34 -0.22 11.30 -7.51
C PRO A 34 1.29 11.21 -7.68
N LEU A 35 1.92 12.23 -8.25
CA LEU A 35 3.37 12.31 -8.42
C LEU A 35 4.04 13.28 -7.42
N VAL A 36 3.32 14.21 -6.80
CA VAL A 36 3.98 15.26 -5.99
C VAL A 36 3.16 15.55 -4.74
N PHE A 37 3.75 15.25 -3.59
CA PHE A 37 3.29 15.80 -2.32
C PHE A 37 4.10 17.04 -1.93
N SER A 38 3.41 18.09 -1.51
CA SER A 38 3.99 19.26 -0.84
C SER A 38 3.20 19.51 0.44
N ILE A 39 3.76 19.11 1.58
CA ILE A 39 3.10 19.14 2.88
C ILE A 39 4.08 19.70 3.94
N PRO A 40 3.87 20.92 4.48
CA PRO A 40 2.91 21.93 4.00
C PRO A 40 3.31 22.50 2.62
N HIS A 41 2.42 23.28 2.01
CA HIS A 41 2.65 24.00 0.77
C HIS A 41 2.51 25.50 0.97
N SER A 42 3.34 26.26 0.25
CA SER A 42 3.27 27.71 0.16
C SER A 42 3.73 28.17 -1.22
N PRO A 43 3.38 29.40 -1.66
CA PRO A 43 3.77 29.89 -2.99
C PRO A 43 5.28 29.91 -3.25
N GLN A 44 6.11 29.96 -2.19
CA GLN A 44 7.57 29.88 -2.31
C GLN A 44 8.06 28.50 -2.75
N LEU A 45 7.23 27.46 -2.63
CA LEU A 45 7.53 26.08 -3.02
C LEU A 45 7.02 25.75 -4.43
N ASN A 46 6.30 26.66 -5.10
CA ASN A 46 5.74 26.42 -6.44
C ASN A 46 6.80 25.94 -7.44
N ALA A 47 7.92 26.66 -7.54
CA ALA A 47 8.99 26.31 -8.48
C ALA A 47 9.54 24.90 -8.26
N MET A 48 9.70 24.51 -7.00
CA MET A 48 10.16 23.18 -6.63
C MET A 48 9.11 22.11 -6.93
N ALA A 49 7.85 22.36 -6.59
CA ALA A 49 6.75 21.43 -6.84
C ALA A 49 6.55 21.19 -8.33
N ASN A 50 6.54 22.27 -9.13
CA ASN A 50 6.43 22.21 -10.59
C ASN A 50 7.63 21.47 -11.22
N ALA A 51 8.85 21.74 -10.76
CA ALA A 51 10.04 21.04 -11.26
C ALA A 51 9.99 19.54 -10.94
N ARG A 52 9.55 19.16 -9.74
CA ARG A 52 9.33 17.76 -9.36
C ARG A 52 8.26 17.09 -10.21
N LEU A 53 7.15 17.79 -10.49
CA LEU A 53 6.09 17.27 -11.34
C LEU A 53 6.65 16.94 -12.72
N ARG A 54 7.29 17.91 -13.38
CA ARG A 54 7.89 17.72 -14.71
C ARG A 54 8.89 16.56 -14.72
N ALA A 55 9.83 16.54 -13.76
CA ALA A 55 10.84 15.48 -13.69
C ALA A 55 10.22 14.09 -13.49
N LYS A 56 9.19 13.96 -12.64
CA LYS A 56 8.50 12.68 -12.42
C LYS A 56 7.62 12.28 -13.61
N GLN A 57 6.97 13.22 -14.28
CA GLN A 57 6.23 12.96 -15.52
C GLN A 57 7.17 12.44 -16.61
N ASP A 58 8.33 13.09 -16.79
CA ASP A 58 9.37 12.65 -17.74
C ASP A 58 9.87 11.25 -17.37
N GLY A 59 10.15 11.02 -16.09
CA GLY A 59 10.55 9.71 -15.57
C GLY A 59 9.49 8.62 -15.79
N CYS A 60 8.21 8.93 -15.60
CA CYS A 60 7.13 7.99 -15.85
C CYS A 60 7.02 7.64 -17.34
N ARG A 61 7.12 8.63 -18.24
CA ARG A 61 7.11 8.37 -19.69
C ARG A 61 8.28 7.47 -20.09
N HIS A 62 9.48 7.80 -19.63
CA HIS A 62 10.66 6.99 -19.89
C HIS A 62 10.53 5.56 -19.34
N ALA A 63 10.03 5.40 -18.12
CA ALA A 63 9.83 4.10 -17.49
C ALA A 63 8.82 3.24 -18.26
N VAL A 64 7.74 3.82 -18.78
CA VAL A 64 6.78 3.10 -19.64
C VAL A 64 7.43 2.71 -20.97
N GLU A 65 8.11 3.63 -21.65
CA GLU A 65 8.79 3.39 -22.93
C GLU A 65 9.86 2.28 -22.85
N THR A 66 10.49 2.14 -21.69
CA THR A 66 11.57 1.16 -21.43
C THR A 66 11.13 -0.01 -20.55
N GLN A 67 9.83 -0.12 -20.27
CA GLN A 67 9.21 -1.17 -19.45
C GLN A 67 9.85 -1.33 -18.04
N GLN A 68 10.32 -0.23 -17.45
CA GLN A 68 10.87 -0.17 -16.09
C GLN A 68 9.73 0.00 -15.08
N TRP A 69 8.91 -1.04 -14.89
CA TRP A 69 7.67 -0.97 -14.11
C TRP A 69 7.86 -0.60 -12.65
N THR A 70 8.89 -1.13 -11.98
CA THR A 70 9.23 -0.72 -10.61
C THR A 70 9.50 0.79 -10.53
N GLN A 71 10.26 1.34 -11.48
CA GLN A 71 10.53 2.78 -11.51
C GLN A 71 9.24 3.57 -11.73
N TYR A 72 8.40 3.16 -12.68
CA TYR A 72 7.11 3.79 -12.92
C TYR A 72 6.24 3.86 -11.65
N LEU A 73 6.12 2.74 -10.92
CA LEU A 73 5.33 2.66 -9.69
C LEU A 73 5.92 3.55 -8.59
N PHE A 74 7.22 3.48 -8.34
CA PHE A 74 7.84 4.18 -7.21
C PHE A 74 8.09 5.67 -7.44
N LEU A 75 7.94 6.17 -8.68
CA LEU A 75 7.83 7.61 -8.96
C LEU A 75 6.52 8.21 -8.40
N HIS A 76 5.46 7.41 -8.29
CA HIS A 76 4.22 7.83 -7.67
C HIS A 76 4.35 7.90 -6.14
N GLU A 77 3.66 8.88 -5.57
CA GLU A 77 3.51 9.02 -4.13
C GLU A 77 2.78 7.78 -3.59
N ARG A 78 3.22 7.31 -2.42
CA ARG A 78 2.84 6.01 -1.84
C ARG A 78 1.33 5.71 -1.88
N PRO A 79 0.40 6.62 -1.51
CA PRO A 79 -1.04 6.35 -1.59
C PRO A 79 -1.54 6.04 -3.01
N PHE A 80 -0.84 6.53 -4.04
CA PHE A 80 -1.26 6.42 -5.43
C PHE A 80 -0.58 5.28 -6.20
N ARG A 81 0.33 4.53 -5.57
CA ARG A 81 1.07 3.45 -6.26
C ARG A 81 0.16 2.32 -6.73
N VAL A 82 -0.84 1.95 -5.94
CA VAL A 82 -1.83 0.93 -6.34
C VAL A 82 -2.68 1.39 -7.54
N HIS A 83 -3.00 2.68 -7.64
CA HIS A 83 -3.67 3.26 -8.82
C HIS A 83 -2.76 3.34 -10.04
N ALA A 84 -1.45 3.48 -9.85
CA ALA A 84 -0.47 3.38 -10.92
C ALA A 84 -0.37 1.93 -11.42
N PHE A 85 -0.36 0.96 -10.50
CA PHE A 85 -0.35 -0.46 -10.82
C PHE A 85 -1.51 -0.86 -11.73
N THR A 86 -2.74 -0.40 -11.44
CA THR A 86 -3.90 -0.74 -12.27
C THR A 86 -3.78 -0.27 -13.73
N ARG A 87 -3.00 0.79 -13.99
CA ARG A 87 -2.80 1.31 -15.35
C ARG A 87 -1.87 0.44 -16.18
N ILE A 88 -0.94 -0.27 -15.54
CA ILE A 88 0.04 -1.11 -16.22
C ILE A 88 -0.25 -2.61 -16.05
N ALA A 89 -1.21 -2.97 -15.18
CA ALA A 89 -1.52 -4.34 -14.81
C ALA A 89 -1.72 -5.27 -16.01
N ALA A 90 -2.33 -4.81 -17.11
CA ALA A 90 -2.54 -5.60 -18.32
C ALA A 90 -1.26 -5.86 -19.13
N GLU A 91 -0.21 -5.06 -18.94
CA GLU A 91 1.09 -5.20 -19.62
C GLU A 91 2.05 -6.13 -18.88
N LEU A 92 1.74 -6.48 -17.62
CA LEU A 92 2.59 -7.32 -16.78
C LEU A 92 2.38 -8.82 -17.07
N GLY A 93 3.49 -9.55 -17.17
CA GLY A 93 3.48 -11.00 -17.00
C GLY A 93 3.11 -11.39 -15.56
N ASP A 94 2.74 -12.64 -15.31
CA ASP A 94 2.27 -13.06 -13.98
C ASP A 94 3.33 -12.93 -12.89
N GLU A 95 4.60 -13.18 -13.21
CA GLU A 95 5.70 -12.99 -12.25
C GLU A 95 5.85 -11.52 -11.84
N ASP A 96 5.97 -10.60 -12.80
CA ASP A 96 6.04 -9.16 -12.50
C ASP A 96 4.77 -8.66 -11.79
N TYR A 97 3.59 -9.14 -12.20
CA TYR A 97 2.33 -8.74 -11.59
C TYR A 97 2.32 -9.06 -10.09
N TRP A 98 2.60 -10.31 -9.72
CA TRP A 98 2.47 -10.74 -8.33
C TRP A 98 3.63 -10.25 -7.45
N THR A 99 4.85 -10.19 -7.99
CA THR A 99 6.01 -9.68 -7.25
C THR A 99 5.90 -8.17 -6.98
N LEU A 100 5.52 -7.37 -7.98
CA LEU A 100 5.28 -5.94 -7.79
C LEU A 100 4.07 -5.68 -6.89
N LEU A 101 3.01 -6.50 -6.98
CA LEU A 101 1.86 -6.36 -6.10
C LEU A 101 2.24 -6.64 -4.63
N ALA A 102 3.11 -7.63 -4.37
CA ALA A 102 3.67 -7.88 -3.05
C ALA A 102 4.48 -6.69 -2.53
N ASP A 103 5.38 -6.13 -3.37
CA ASP A 103 6.17 -4.96 -3.02
C ASP A 103 5.30 -3.75 -2.67
N LEU A 104 4.24 -3.51 -3.45
CA LEU A 104 3.29 -2.44 -3.18
C LEU A 104 2.46 -2.67 -1.92
N TRP A 105 2.08 -3.92 -1.63
CA TRP A 105 1.36 -4.27 -0.41
C TRP A 105 2.20 -3.94 0.82
N VAL A 106 3.46 -4.39 0.84
CA VAL A 106 4.42 -4.18 1.94
C VAL A 106 4.81 -2.71 2.11
N ASP A 107 4.80 -1.92 1.03
CA ASP A 107 5.05 -0.48 1.10
C ASP A 107 3.81 0.33 1.53
N ALA A 108 2.60 -0.19 1.36
CA ALA A 108 1.38 0.56 1.64
C ALA A 108 1.15 0.77 3.15
N GLU A 109 0.94 2.03 3.54
CA GLU A 109 0.69 2.41 4.95
C GLU A 109 -0.81 2.37 5.32
N ASN A 110 -1.71 2.36 4.32
CA ASN A 110 -3.15 2.44 4.52
C ASN A 110 -3.93 1.63 3.47
N ILE A 111 -3.81 0.30 3.49
CA ILE A 111 -4.53 -0.62 2.59
C ILE A 111 -6.04 -0.37 2.58
N TYR A 112 -6.60 0.00 3.74
CA TYR A 112 -8.04 0.22 3.90
C TYR A 112 -8.61 1.30 2.96
N GLU A 113 -7.87 2.39 2.71
CA GLU A 113 -8.32 3.50 1.87
C GLU A 113 -8.64 3.07 0.42
N HIS A 114 -7.99 2.01 -0.05
CA HIS A 114 -8.16 1.46 -1.39
C HIS A 114 -8.56 -0.02 -1.34
N GLN A 115 -9.26 -0.45 -0.29
CA GLN A 115 -9.64 -1.85 -0.08
C GLN A 115 -10.37 -2.49 -1.30
N PRO A 116 -11.34 -1.83 -1.97
CA PRO A 116 -11.97 -2.42 -3.15
C PRO A 116 -10.98 -2.69 -4.29
N LEU A 117 -10.00 -1.79 -4.46
CA LEU A 117 -8.99 -1.92 -5.50
C LEU A 117 -8.03 -3.07 -5.21
N TRP A 118 -7.57 -3.17 -3.96
CA TRP A 118 -6.78 -4.32 -3.51
C TRP A 118 -7.52 -5.64 -3.67
N ALA A 119 -8.81 -5.69 -3.33
CA ALA A 119 -9.64 -6.88 -3.53
C ALA A 119 -9.64 -7.31 -5.00
N THR A 120 -9.90 -6.36 -5.91
CA THR A 120 -9.92 -6.64 -7.36
C THR A 120 -8.57 -7.16 -7.86
N LEU A 121 -7.46 -6.58 -7.43
CA LEU A 121 -6.13 -6.99 -7.89
C LEU A 121 -5.70 -8.35 -7.34
N LEU A 122 -5.98 -8.63 -6.06
CA LEU A 122 -5.63 -9.90 -5.41
C LEU A 122 -6.51 -11.08 -5.86
N GLN A 123 -7.69 -10.79 -6.42
CA GLN A 123 -8.67 -11.78 -6.86
C GLN A 123 -8.92 -11.75 -8.36
N ASP A 124 -7.97 -11.22 -9.14
CA ASP A 124 -8.06 -11.29 -10.60
C ASP A 124 -8.13 -12.75 -11.04
N GLY A 125 -9.30 -13.17 -11.54
CA GLY A 125 -9.56 -14.56 -11.90
C GLY A 125 -8.64 -15.08 -13.00
N ALA A 126 -8.10 -14.21 -13.86
CA ALA A 126 -7.14 -14.60 -14.90
C ALA A 126 -5.76 -14.92 -14.30
N ARG A 127 -5.42 -14.34 -13.15
CA ARG A 127 -4.09 -14.44 -12.53
C ARG A 127 -4.05 -15.27 -11.25
N THR A 128 -5.21 -15.53 -10.64
CA THR A 128 -5.37 -16.29 -9.39
C THR A 128 -4.63 -17.66 -9.41
N PRO A 129 -4.59 -18.43 -10.51
CA PRO A 129 -3.79 -19.66 -10.57
C PRO A 129 -2.29 -19.47 -10.25
N HIS A 130 -1.76 -18.26 -10.44
CA HIS A 130 -0.36 -17.91 -10.21
C HIS A 130 -0.14 -17.06 -8.94
N ARG A 131 -1.14 -16.88 -8.07
CA ARG A 131 -1.04 -16.07 -6.84
C ARG A 131 0.11 -16.47 -5.91
N HIS A 132 0.57 -17.72 -5.99
CA HIS A 132 1.72 -18.22 -5.25
C HIS A 132 3.03 -17.46 -5.55
N LEU A 133 3.10 -16.72 -6.67
CA LEU A 133 4.20 -15.84 -7.04
C LEU A 133 4.27 -14.56 -6.20
N MET A 134 3.21 -14.25 -5.43
CA MET A 134 3.23 -13.13 -4.46
C MET A 134 4.13 -13.44 -3.25
N MET A 135 4.48 -14.71 -3.06
CA MET A 135 5.38 -15.19 -2.01
C MET A 135 6.72 -15.59 -2.62
N THR A 136 7.78 -15.49 -1.83
CA THR A 136 9.06 -16.17 -2.08
C THR A 136 8.91 -17.68 -1.90
N GLU A 137 9.88 -18.44 -2.41
CA GLU A 137 9.89 -19.90 -2.20
C GLU A 137 9.96 -20.28 -0.72
N ALA A 138 10.74 -19.55 0.09
CA ALA A 138 10.84 -19.81 1.52
C ALA A 138 9.51 -19.56 2.24
N GLU A 139 8.78 -18.50 1.90
CA GLU A 139 7.45 -18.22 2.43
C GLU A 139 6.42 -19.28 2.04
N ARG A 140 6.47 -19.79 0.81
CA ARG A 140 5.61 -20.90 0.36
C ARG A 140 5.87 -22.19 1.14
N GLN A 141 7.14 -22.53 1.34
CA GLN A 141 7.54 -23.72 2.09
C GLN A 141 7.08 -23.63 3.54
N ASP A 142 7.28 -22.48 4.18
CA ASP A 142 6.83 -22.24 5.55
C ASP A 142 5.30 -22.32 5.66
N LEU A 143 4.56 -21.70 4.73
CA LEU A 143 3.10 -21.82 4.69
C LEU A 143 2.63 -23.29 4.57
N ALA A 144 3.35 -24.10 3.81
CA ALA A 144 3.02 -25.51 3.61
C ALA A 144 3.32 -26.39 4.85
N GLU A 145 4.20 -25.95 5.75
CA GLU A 145 4.49 -26.63 7.02
C GLU A 145 3.44 -26.36 8.11
N HIS A 146 2.62 -25.32 7.92
CA HIS A 146 1.52 -25.02 8.82
C HIS A 146 0.37 -26.05 8.74
N PRO A 147 -0.44 -26.18 9.81
CA PRO A 147 -1.66 -27.01 9.77
C PRO A 147 -2.64 -26.51 8.70
N GLU A 148 -3.60 -27.38 8.32
CA GLU A 148 -4.65 -27.05 7.34
C GLU A 148 -5.48 -25.82 7.72
N THR A 149 -5.62 -25.56 9.02
CA THR A 149 -6.32 -24.39 9.56
C THR A 149 -5.39 -23.55 10.41
N LEU A 150 -5.30 -22.26 10.08
CA LEU A 150 -4.52 -21.26 10.81
C LEU A 150 -5.41 -20.51 11.79
N THR A 151 -4.89 -20.20 12.97
CA THR A 151 -5.44 -19.15 13.82
C THR A 151 -4.70 -17.85 13.53
N ILE A 152 -5.43 -16.80 13.19
CA ILE A 152 -4.89 -15.52 12.75
C ILE A 152 -5.45 -14.38 13.59
N TYR A 153 -4.68 -13.30 13.71
CA TYR A 153 -4.98 -12.15 14.55
C TYR A 153 -4.92 -10.84 13.76
N ARG A 154 -5.78 -9.89 14.10
CA ARG A 154 -5.78 -8.55 13.48
C ARG A 154 -5.98 -7.48 14.53
N GLY A 155 -5.02 -6.56 14.62
CA GLY A 155 -5.13 -5.37 15.47
C GLY A 155 -5.81 -4.23 14.74
N PHE A 156 -6.74 -3.55 15.43
CA PHE A 156 -7.42 -2.37 14.91
C PHE A 156 -7.89 -1.46 16.05
N ASN A 157 -8.25 -0.22 15.75
CA ASN A 157 -8.65 0.77 16.77
C ASN A 157 -9.92 1.57 16.38
N VAL A 158 -10.59 1.17 15.31
CA VAL A 158 -11.84 1.77 14.81
C VAL A 158 -12.83 0.63 14.57
N ASP A 159 -14.05 0.78 15.07
CA ASP A 159 -15.10 -0.25 14.93
C ASP A 159 -15.33 -0.62 13.46
N GLY A 160 -15.64 -1.90 13.22
CA GLY A 160 -15.87 -2.44 11.88
C GLY A 160 -14.60 -2.77 11.08
N ARG A 161 -13.40 -2.58 11.65
CA ARG A 161 -12.12 -2.87 10.99
C ARG A 161 -11.63 -4.31 11.14
N GLN A 162 -12.39 -5.17 11.81
CA GLN A 162 -12.12 -6.61 11.87
C GLN A 162 -12.22 -7.30 10.50
N ALA A 163 -13.01 -6.76 9.56
CA ALA A 163 -13.21 -7.32 8.22
C ALA A 163 -12.15 -6.85 7.20
N GLY A 164 -10.88 -6.91 7.59
CA GLY A 164 -9.75 -6.57 6.72
C GLY A 164 -9.04 -7.79 6.13
N MET A 165 -8.19 -7.55 5.14
CA MET A 165 -7.44 -8.60 4.43
C MET A 165 -6.12 -8.98 5.10
N SER A 166 -5.52 -8.05 5.87
CA SER A 166 -4.22 -8.23 6.52
C SER A 166 -4.39 -8.77 7.93
N TRP A 167 -3.88 -9.97 8.17
CA TRP A 167 -3.86 -10.63 9.47
C TRP A 167 -2.44 -11.06 9.80
N THR A 168 -2.19 -11.51 11.03
CA THR A 168 -0.89 -12.04 11.42
C THR A 168 -1.04 -13.33 12.22
N LEU A 169 -0.04 -14.22 12.12
CA LEU A 169 0.06 -15.40 12.98
C LEU A 169 0.52 -15.04 14.41
N ASN A 170 0.99 -13.81 14.63
CA ASN A 170 1.54 -13.36 15.91
C ASN A 170 0.56 -12.44 16.66
N ALA A 171 -0.06 -12.95 17.71
CA ALA A 171 -1.00 -12.19 18.55
C ALA A 171 -0.36 -10.92 19.17
N THR A 172 0.93 -10.94 19.48
CA THR A 172 1.66 -9.76 20.00
C THR A 172 1.77 -8.68 18.93
N THR A 173 2.05 -9.07 17.68
CA THR A 173 2.08 -8.15 16.53
C THR A 173 0.72 -7.50 16.35
N ALA A 174 -0.38 -8.27 16.37
CA ALA A 174 -1.73 -7.73 16.31
C ALA A 174 -2.02 -6.73 17.45
N ARG A 175 -1.66 -7.07 18.69
CA ARG A 175 -1.79 -6.16 19.84
C ARG A 175 -1.02 -4.85 19.63
N ASN A 176 0.21 -4.92 19.15
CA ASN A 176 1.04 -3.74 18.86
C ASN A 176 0.38 -2.84 17.80
N PHE A 177 -0.20 -3.41 16.74
CA PHE A 177 -0.95 -2.66 15.74
C PHE A 177 -2.18 -1.96 16.33
N ALA A 178 -2.97 -2.64 17.17
CA ALA A 178 -4.13 -2.04 17.84
C ALA A 178 -3.73 -0.84 18.72
N LEU A 179 -2.61 -0.95 19.44
CA LEU A 179 -2.13 0.07 20.37
C LEU A 179 -1.42 1.26 19.69
N ARG A 180 -0.86 1.07 18.49
CA ARG A 180 -0.04 2.07 17.77
C ARG A 180 -0.74 3.42 17.57
N PHE A 181 -2.07 3.41 17.51
CA PHE A 181 -2.91 4.61 17.30
C PHE A 181 -3.90 4.87 18.46
N GLY A 182 -3.67 4.25 19.63
CA GLY A 182 -4.57 4.20 20.79
C GLY A 182 -4.78 5.51 21.56
N ARG A 183 -4.43 6.67 21.03
CA ARG A 183 -4.73 7.97 21.68
C ARG A 183 -6.14 8.48 21.38
N HIS A 184 -6.82 7.95 20.36
CA HIS A 184 -8.12 8.44 19.89
C HIS A 184 -9.13 7.34 19.48
N GLY A 185 -8.86 6.07 19.78
CA GLY A 185 -9.72 4.94 19.39
C GLY A 185 -9.84 3.86 20.46
N HIS A 186 -10.63 2.82 20.17
CA HIS A 186 -10.82 1.65 21.04
C HIS A 186 -9.93 0.50 20.53
N PRO A 187 -8.73 0.28 21.10
CA PRO A 187 -7.81 -0.72 20.59
C PRO A 187 -8.40 -2.12 20.82
N GLN A 188 -8.54 -2.88 19.74
CA GLN A 188 -9.15 -4.20 19.71
C GLN A 188 -8.29 -5.17 18.90
N VAL A 189 -8.36 -6.44 19.27
CA VAL A 189 -7.77 -7.55 18.54
C VAL A 189 -8.89 -8.49 18.11
N ALA A 190 -8.98 -8.73 16.80
CA ALA A 190 -9.79 -9.81 16.27
C ALA A 190 -8.95 -11.09 16.19
N THR A 191 -9.57 -12.21 16.53
CA THR A 191 -9.04 -13.56 16.30
C THR A 191 -9.98 -14.28 15.35
N GLY A 192 -9.44 -14.90 14.32
CA GLY A 192 -10.19 -15.68 13.34
C GLY A 192 -9.45 -16.95 12.95
N THR A 193 -10.12 -17.79 12.17
CA THR A 193 -9.54 -19.00 11.59
C THR A 193 -9.71 -19.00 10.08
N VAL A 194 -8.69 -19.46 9.36
CA VAL A 194 -8.67 -19.55 7.89
C VAL A 194 -8.07 -20.89 7.46
N CYS A 195 -8.59 -21.47 6.37
CA CYS A 195 -7.96 -22.61 5.72
C CYS A 195 -6.69 -22.15 4.99
N THR A 196 -5.57 -22.87 5.15
CA THR A 196 -4.29 -22.55 4.51
C THR A 196 -4.41 -22.48 2.98
N ALA A 197 -5.32 -23.25 2.38
CA ALA A 197 -5.61 -23.20 0.95
C ALA A 197 -6.35 -21.92 0.49
N ALA A 198 -6.97 -21.17 1.41
CA ALA A 198 -7.61 -19.89 1.13
C ALA A 198 -6.66 -18.69 1.31
N VAL A 199 -5.47 -18.90 1.89
CA VAL A 199 -4.45 -17.85 2.03
C VAL A 199 -4.02 -17.36 0.64
N ILE A 200 -4.12 -16.05 0.42
CA ILE A 200 -3.68 -15.40 -0.81
C ILE A 200 -2.15 -15.31 -0.81
N ALA A 201 -1.58 -14.82 0.29
CA ALA A 201 -0.15 -14.79 0.51
C ALA A 201 0.19 -14.82 2.01
N TYR A 202 1.36 -15.38 2.31
CA TYR A 202 2.00 -15.31 3.61
C TYR A 202 3.32 -14.57 3.44
N LEU A 203 3.40 -13.35 3.95
CA LEU A 203 4.54 -12.46 3.78
C LEU A 203 5.33 -12.38 5.09
N ARG A 204 6.63 -12.65 4.99
CA ARG A 204 7.58 -12.64 6.12
C ARG A 204 8.66 -11.57 6.00
N GLY A 205 8.57 -10.74 4.95
CA GLY A 205 9.43 -9.58 4.79
C GLY A 205 9.39 -8.66 6.02
N ARG A 206 10.53 -8.04 6.33
CA ARG A 206 10.69 -7.08 7.46
C ARG A 206 10.41 -7.65 8.87
N GLY A 207 10.39 -8.97 9.03
CA GLY A 207 10.18 -9.62 10.33
C GLY A 207 8.71 -9.65 10.76
N GLU A 208 7.80 -9.55 9.79
CA GLU A 208 6.36 -9.72 10.00
C GLU A 208 5.98 -11.18 9.74
N ASP A 209 4.81 -11.61 10.22
CA ASP A 209 4.20 -12.91 9.89
C ASP A 209 2.80 -12.62 9.35
N GLU A 210 2.71 -11.97 8.19
CA GLU A 210 1.47 -11.42 7.63
C GLU A 210 0.74 -12.45 6.76
N ILE A 211 -0.54 -12.68 7.04
CA ILE A 211 -1.46 -13.48 6.24
C ILE A 211 -2.41 -12.54 5.50
N ILE A 212 -2.36 -12.59 4.17
CA ILE A 212 -3.30 -11.91 3.28
C ILE A 212 -4.40 -12.90 2.90
N VAL A 213 -5.65 -12.50 3.12
CA VAL A 213 -6.83 -13.35 2.88
C VAL A 213 -8.02 -12.49 2.43
N ASP A 214 -8.94 -13.07 1.68
CA ASP A 214 -10.28 -12.49 1.52
C ASP A 214 -11.01 -12.50 2.89
N PRO A 215 -11.57 -11.37 3.36
CA PRO A 215 -12.32 -11.35 4.61
C PRO A 215 -13.47 -12.37 4.71
N THR A 216 -14.02 -12.82 3.59
CA THR A 216 -15.10 -13.83 3.52
C THR A 216 -14.62 -15.25 3.81
N ASP A 217 -13.32 -15.53 3.69
CA ASP A 217 -12.70 -16.82 4.01
C ASP A 217 -12.32 -16.95 5.50
N VAL A 218 -12.43 -15.87 6.28
CA VAL A 218 -12.13 -15.87 7.71
C VAL A 218 -13.39 -16.19 8.52
N ILE A 219 -13.36 -17.31 9.23
CA ILE A 219 -14.48 -17.79 10.05
C ILE A 219 -14.16 -17.73 11.54
N ASN A 220 -15.19 -17.94 12.38
CA ASN A 220 -15.08 -17.92 13.85
C ASN A 220 -14.48 -16.63 14.41
N VAL A 221 -14.75 -15.50 13.76
CA VAL A 221 -14.20 -14.20 14.17
C VAL A 221 -14.76 -13.81 15.54
N SER A 222 -13.85 -13.55 16.47
CA SER A 222 -14.15 -12.98 17.80
C SER A 222 -13.30 -11.73 18.00
N VAL A 223 -13.80 -10.78 18.79
CA VAL A 223 -13.12 -9.50 19.06
C VAL A 223 -13.00 -9.31 20.56
N ALA A 224 -11.79 -8.93 21.01
CA ALA A 224 -11.51 -8.56 22.39
C ALA A 224 -10.78 -7.20 22.43
N GLU A 225 -10.82 -6.54 23.58
CA GLU A 225 -9.97 -5.37 23.82
C GLU A 225 -8.48 -5.77 23.84
N ALA A 226 -7.63 -4.88 23.33
CA ALA A 226 -6.23 -5.18 23.04
C ALA A 226 -5.34 -5.41 24.27
#